data_AF-A0A2V3JKG1-F1
#
_entry.id   AF-A0A2V3JKG1-F1
#
_cell.length_a   1.000
_cell.length_b   1.000
_cell.length_c   1.000
_cell.angle_alpha   90.00
_cell.angle_beta   90.00
_cell.angle_gamma   90.00
#
_symmetry.space_group_name_H-M   'P 1'
#
loop_
_entity.id
_entity.type
_entity.pdbx_description
1 polymer ?
#
loop_
_entity_poly.entity_id
_entity_poly.type
_entity_poly.pdbx_seq_one_letter_code
_entity_poly.pdbx_strand_id
1 'polypeptide(L)'
;MSKLIEKIIPGYGYRVQKDRLNSDRAVRDKLSRELKKSYNTLNEVGDLAYKDGRRDVLEHIKDLQSTIDLFRNEIENASYGLSPLFKEAKVSDDALDRMVEFDRDLFSELEVVTKATDLVYDHVLKGETSDIILQMRKVKRDVDNLRNIFLDRADFLMKDMATAGGGV
;
A
#
# COMPACT_ATOMS: atom_id res chain seq x y z
N MET A 1 -11.06 10.51 -13.77
CA MET A 1 -10.01 9.53 -13.42
C MET A 1 -10.37 8.70 -12.18
N SER A 2 -11.21 9.20 -11.26
CA SER A 2 -11.68 8.47 -10.06
C SER A 2 -12.50 7.19 -10.31
N LYS A 3 -13.15 7.05 -11.48
CA LYS A 3 -14.07 5.94 -11.81
C LYS A 3 -13.49 4.53 -11.62
N LEU A 4 -12.18 4.35 -11.72
CA LEU A 4 -11.54 3.05 -11.46
C LEU A 4 -11.49 2.75 -9.97
N ILE A 5 -11.14 3.75 -9.16
CA ILE A 5 -11.08 3.62 -7.70
C ILE A 5 -12.47 3.50 -7.10
N GLU A 6 -13.47 4.19 -7.64
CA GLU A 6 -14.88 4.08 -7.22
C GLU A 6 -15.44 2.65 -7.36
N LYS A 7 -14.92 1.85 -8.31
CA LYS A 7 -15.27 0.43 -8.44
C LYS A 7 -14.64 -0.44 -7.34
N ILE A 8 -13.48 -0.02 -6.83
CA ILE A 8 -12.73 -0.72 -5.78
C ILE A 8 -13.25 -0.31 -4.40
N ILE A 9 -13.60 0.98 -4.24
CA ILE A 9 -14.07 1.62 -3.01
C ILE A 9 -15.36 2.40 -3.32
N PRO A 10 -16.53 1.84 -2.99
CA PRO A 10 -17.80 2.55 -3.11
C PRO A 10 -17.80 3.84 -2.27
N GLY A 11 -18.27 4.94 -2.85
CA GLY A 11 -18.31 6.24 -2.19
C GLY A 11 -16.97 6.98 -2.14
N TYR A 12 -15.96 6.51 -2.88
CA TYR A 12 -14.68 7.19 -3.03
C TYR A 12 -14.80 8.52 -3.79
N GLY A 13 -14.15 9.56 -3.26
CA GLY A 13 -13.90 10.80 -3.98
C GLY A 13 -13.49 11.95 -3.07
N TYR A 14 -12.58 12.81 -3.55
CA TYR A 14 -12.15 14.00 -2.82
C TYR A 14 -12.89 15.30 -3.20
N ARG A 15 -13.63 15.29 -4.32
CA ARG A 15 -14.34 16.49 -4.81
C ARG A 15 -15.44 16.95 -3.87
N VAL A 16 -16.06 16.04 -3.14
CA VAL A 16 -17.05 16.36 -2.12
C VAL A 16 -16.36 16.35 -0.76
N GLN A 17 -16.34 17.50 -0.07
CA GLN A 17 -15.63 17.67 1.20
C GLN A 17 -15.95 16.59 2.24
N LYS A 18 -17.25 16.29 2.42
CA LYS A 18 -17.74 15.31 3.41
C LYS A 18 -17.23 13.88 3.15
N ASP A 19 -16.80 13.59 1.92
CA ASP A 19 -16.38 12.24 1.49
C ASP A 19 -14.85 12.05 1.58
N ARG A 20 -14.07 13.14 1.72
CA ARG A 20 -12.60 13.12 1.69
C ARG A 20 -11.98 12.23 2.77
N LEU A 21 -12.41 12.41 4.02
CA LEU A 21 -11.87 11.64 5.15
C LEU A 21 -12.26 10.16 5.07
N ASN A 22 -13.50 9.89 4.63
CA ASN A 22 -13.97 8.52 4.42
C ASN A 22 -13.21 7.84 3.27
N SER A 23 -12.90 8.60 2.21
CA SER A 23 -12.09 8.13 1.08
C SER A 23 -10.66 7.78 1.52
N ASP A 24 -10.00 8.66 2.26
CA ASP A 24 -8.65 8.39 2.82
C ASP A 24 -8.65 7.13 3.69
N ARG A 25 -9.61 7.03 4.62
CA ARG A 25 -9.75 5.86 5.50
C ARG A 25 -9.95 4.59 4.69
N ALA A 26 -10.84 4.61 3.70
CA ALA A 26 -11.14 3.45 2.89
C ALA A 26 -9.93 2.99 2.05
N VAL A 27 -9.11 3.93 1.56
CA VAL A 27 -7.85 3.62 0.87
C VAL A 27 -6.89 2.91 1.83
N ARG A 28 -6.65 3.47 3.02
CA ARG A 28 -5.77 2.86 4.03
C ARG A 28 -6.26 1.49 4.48
N ASP A 29 -7.55 1.33 4.72
CA ASP A 29 -8.14 0.06 5.10
C ASP A 29 -7.97 -0.99 3.99
N LYS A 30 -8.12 -0.59 2.72
CA LYS A 30 -7.90 -1.50 1.58
C LYS A 30 -6.44 -1.91 1.47
N LEU A 31 -5.49 -0.98 1.59
CA LEU A 31 -4.05 -1.27 1.60
C LEU A 31 -3.70 -2.28 2.72
N SER A 32 -4.09 -1.97 3.97
CA SER A 32 -3.78 -2.85 5.11
C SER A 32 -4.37 -4.26 4.96
N ARG A 33 -5.61 -4.36 4.46
CA ARG A 33 -6.26 -5.66 4.20
C ARG A 33 -5.51 -6.49 3.14
N GLU A 34 -5.17 -5.91 2.00
CA GLU A 34 -4.50 -6.66 0.93
C GLU A 34 -3.06 -7.01 1.32
N LEU A 35 -2.33 -6.11 1.97
CA LEU A 35 -1.00 -6.41 2.53
C LEU A 35 -1.08 -7.54 3.56
N LYS A 36 -2.13 -7.58 4.39
CA LYS A 36 -2.33 -8.68 5.33
C LYS A 36 -2.56 -10.01 4.63
N LYS A 37 -3.27 -10.02 3.49
CA LYS A 37 -3.41 -11.24 2.68
C LYS A 37 -2.07 -11.68 2.11
N SER A 38 -1.30 -10.77 1.50
CA SER A 38 0.05 -11.09 1.01
C SER A 38 0.96 -11.63 2.12
N TYR A 39 0.91 -11.04 3.32
CA TYR A 39 1.63 -11.56 4.49
C TYR A 39 1.23 -13.01 4.80
N ASN A 40 -0.08 -13.31 4.82
CA ASN A 40 -0.57 -14.65 5.13
C ASN A 40 -0.18 -15.65 4.04
N THR A 41 -0.26 -15.26 2.76
CA THR A 41 0.23 -16.07 1.63
C THR A 41 1.71 -16.41 1.81
N LEU A 42 2.55 -15.43 2.15
CA LEU A 42 3.97 -15.66 2.43
C LEU A 42 4.21 -16.57 3.64
N ASN A 43 3.32 -16.52 4.64
CA ASN A 43 3.38 -17.44 5.77
C ASN A 43 3.16 -18.89 5.31
N GLU A 44 2.19 -19.13 4.44
CA GLU A 44 1.97 -20.45 3.85
C GLU A 44 3.16 -20.92 3.00
N VAL A 45 3.77 -20.00 2.23
CA VAL A 45 5.02 -20.30 1.50
C VAL A 45 6.14 -20.70 2.46
N GLY A 46 6.21 -20.06 3.63
CA GLY A 46 7.17 -20.38 4.68
C GLY A 46 6.97 -21.78 5.24
N ASP A 47 5.73 -22.15 5.53
CA ASP A 47 5.39 -23.48 6.02
C ASP A 47 5.75 -24.58 5.01
N LEU A 48 5.55 -24.33 3.71
CA LEU A 48 5.94 -25.24 2.63
C LEU A 48 7.47 -25.35 2.51
N ALA A 49 8.17 -24.22 2.45
CA ALA A 49 9.64 -24.19 2.36
C ALA A 49 10.31 -24.87 3.57
N TYR A 50 9.73 -24.74 4.77
CA TYR A 50 10.21 -25.42 5.97
C TYR A 50 10.10 -26.94 5.86
N LYS A 51 8.97 -27.45 5.38
CA LYS A 51 8.76 -28.90 5.18
C LYS A 51 9.76 -29.49 4.17
N ASP A 52 10.12 -28.71 3.16
CA ASP A 52 11.07 -29.11 2.10
C ASP A 52 12.55 -28.86 2.48
N GLY A 53 12.83 -28.39 3.70
CA GLY A 53 14.20 -28.14 4.18
C GLY A 53 14.92 -26.96 3.52
N ARG A 54 14.18 -26.06 2.85
CA ARG A 54 14.71 -24.90 2.09
C ARG A 54 14.99 -23.71 2.99
N ARG A 55 16.06 -23.82 3.79
CA ARG A 55 16.43 -22.80 4.79
C ARG A 55 16.80 -21.44 4.21
N ASP A 56 17.38 -21.43 3.02
CA ASP A 56 17.71 -20.24 2.24
C ASP A 56 16.48 -19.40 1.88
N VAL A 57 15.37 -20.07 1.53
CA VAL A 57 14.11 -19.42 1.20
C VAL A 57 13.46 -18.80 2.45
N LEU A 58 13.54 -19.49 3.60
CA LEU A 58 12.92 -19.02 4.86
C LEU A 58 13.44 -17.67 5.34
N GLU A 59 14.73 -17.37 5.17
CA GLU A 59 15.30 -16.09 5.56
C GLU A 59 14.69 -14.94 4.74
N HIS A 60 14.56 -15.14 3.42
CA HIS A 60 13.92 -14.17 2.53
C HIS A 60 12.43 -13.97 2.84
N ILE A 61 11.74 -15.02 3.31
CA ILE A 61 10.31 -14.92 3.65
C ILE A 61 10.15 -14.03 4.88
N LYS A 62 10.98 -14.27 5.90
CA LYS A 62 10.95 -13.49 7.15
C LYS A 62 11.28 -12.01 6.92
N ASP A 63 12.25 -11.72 6.07
CA ASP A 63 12.60 -10.33 5.71
C ASP A 63 11.43 -9.63 5.00
N LEU A 64 10.80 -10.29 4.03
CA LEU A 64 9.64 -9.75 3.32
C LEU A 64 8.43 -9.57 4.24
N GLN A 65 8.14 -10.55 5.09
CA GLN A 65 7.09 -10.47 6.11
C GLN A 65 7.31 -9.30 7.06
N SER A 66 8.55 -9.11 7.54
CA SER A 66 8.92 -7.99 8.41
C SER A 66 8.72 -6.65 7.70
N THR A 67 9.09 -6.57 6.41
CA THR A 67 8.89 -5.37 5.59
C THR A 67 7.40 -5.03 5.45
N ILE A 68 6.56 -6.02 5.16
CA ILE A 68 5.10 -5.84 5.06
C ILE A 68 4.51 -5.40 6.39
N ASP A 69 4.90 -6.01 7.51
CA ASP A 69 4.36 -5.65 8.82
C ASP A 69 4.77 -4.24 9.26
N LEU A 70 6.02 -3.83 9.02
CA LEU A 70 6.45 -2.44 9.25
C LEU A 70 5.59 -1.47 8.44
N PHE A 71 5.37 -1.75 7.15
CA PHE A 71 4.54 -0.88 6.32
C PHE A 71 3.07 -0.85 6.77
N ARG A 72 2.50 -2.00 7.16
CA ARG A 72 1.15 -2.04 7.73
C ARG A 72 1.03 -1.21 9.00
N ASN A 73 2.02 -1.27 9.89
CA ASN A 73 2.06 -0.43 11.09
C ASN A 73 2.08 1.06 10.74
N GLU A 74 2.77 1.47 9.67
CA GLU A 74 2.76 2.86 9.21
C GLU A 74 1.39 3.29 8.68
N ILE A 75 0.71 2.42 7.92
CA ILE A 75 -0.65 2.69 7.43
C ILE A 75 -1.65 2.83 8.59
N GLU A 76 -1.51 2.00 9.62
CA GLU A 76 -2.39 2.01 10.79
C GLU A 76 -2.15 3.25 11.67
N ASN A 77 -0.89 3.68 11.83
CA ASN A 77 -0.52 4.83 12.66
C ASN A 77 -0.56 6.18 11.92
N ALA A 78 -0.80 6.17 10.62
CA ALA A 78 -1.00 7.34 9.77
C ALA A 78 -2.15 8.24 10.27
N SER A 79 -1.83 9.23 11.11
CA SER A 79 -2.79 10.16 11.69
C SER A 79 -2.91 11.44 10.85
N TYR A 80 -3.38 11.32 9.60
CA TYR A 80 -3.49 12.46 8.66
C TYR A 80 -4.79 13.26 8.76
N GLY A 81 -5.71 12.89 9.67
CA GLY A 81 -7.03 13.52 9.82
C GLY A 81 -7.00 15.02 10.19
N LEU A 82 -5.82 15.57 10.46
CA LEU A 82 -5.62 17.00 10.71
C LEU A 82 -5.21 17.80 9.46
N SER A 83 -4.95 17.14 8.33
CA SER A 83 -4.56 17.78 7.06
C SER A 83 -5.59 18.84 6.62
N PRO A 84 -5.14 20.01 6.10
CA PRO A 84 -6.03 21.06 5.58
C PRO A 84 -6.95 20.55 4.48
N LEU A 85 -6.49 19.59 3.66
CA LEU A 85 -7.28 18.97 2.60
C LEU A 85 -8.62 18.43 3.11
N PHE A 86 -8.65 17.89 4.33
CA PHE A 86 -9.87 17.32 4.92
C PHE A 86 -10.76 18.37 5.59
N LYS A 87 -10.20 19.50 6.04
CA LYS A 87 -10.91 20.50 6.85
C LYS A 87 -11.39 21.69 6.04
N GLU A 88 -10.64 22.09 5.02
CA GLU A 88 -10.93 23.30 4.26
C GLU A 88 -12.10 23.12 3.28
N ALA A 89 -13.00 24.10 3.27
CA ALA A 89 -14.15 24.11 2.36
C ALA A 89 -13.72 24.28 0.90
N LYS A 90 -12.64 25.02 0.65
CA LYS A 90 -12.07 25.26 -0.68
C LYS A 90 -10.65 24.69 -0.72
N VAL A 91 -10.45 23.70 -1.57
CA VAL A 91 -9.15 23.11 -1.90
C VAL A 91 -9.00 23.24 -3.41
N SER A 92 -7.78 23.47 -3.91
CA SER A 92 -7.56 23.59 -5.36
C SER A 92 -7.91 22.28 -6.07
N ASP A 93 -8.47 22.38 -7.28
CA ASP A 93 -8.76 21.20 -8.10
C ASP A 93 -7.48 20.41 -8.38
N ASP A 94 -6.34 21.08 -8.57
CA ASP A 94 -5.02 20.45 -8.75
C ASP A 94 -4.64 19.57 -7.56
N ALA A 95 -4.88 20.01 -6.32
CA ALA A 95 -4.57 19.22 -5.13
C ALA A 95 -5.51 18.01 -4.99
N LEU A 96 -6.79 18.18 -5.34
CA LEU A 96 -7.77 17.08 -5.33
C LEU A 96 -7.46 16.04 -6.40
N ASP A 97 -7.10 16.47 -7.60
CA ASP A 97 -6.71 15.58 -8.69
C ASP A 97 -5.39 14.88 -8.35
N ARG A 98 -4.44 15.57 -7.70
CA ARG A 98 -3.19 14.95 -7.23
C ARG A 98 -3.42 13.85 -6.18
N MET A 99 -4.38 14.03 -5.27
CA MET A 99 -4.76 12.95 -4.34
C MET A 99 -5.31 11.72 -5.05
N VAL A 100 -6.12 11.92 -6.10
CA VAL A 100 -6.64 10.81 -6.90
C VAL A 100 -5.53 10.09 -7.65
N GLU A 101 -4.52 10.82 -8.13
CA GLU A 101 -3.33 10.22 -8.76
C GLU A 101 -2.54 9.35 -7.78
N PHE A 102 -2.26 9.86 -6.57
CA PHE A 102 -1.59 9.06 -5.55
C PHE A 102 -2.36 7.77 -5.24
N ASP A 103 -3.67 7.85 -5.03
CA ASP A 103 -4.48 6.66 -4.73
C ASP A 103 -4.51 5.67 -5.90
N ARG A 104 -4.50 6.16 -7.14
CA ARG A 104 -4.40 5.30 -8.33
C ARG A 104 -3.06 4.55 -8.34
N ASP A 105 -1.98 5.28 -8.13
CA ASP A 105 -0.62 4.72 -8.19
C ASP A 105 -0.42 3.71 -7.05
N LEU A 106 -0.98 3.99 -5.86
CA LEU A 106 -1.07 3.04 -4.74
C LEU A 106 -1.80 1.75 -5.13
N PHE A 107 -2.99 1.83 -5.73
CA PHE A 107 -3.72 0.62 -6.11
C PHE A 107 -3.06 -0.16 -7.23
N SER A 108 -2.42 0.54 -8.18
CA SER A 108 -1.66 -0.09 -9.25
C SER A 108 -0.49 -0.90 -8.68
N GLU A 109 0.32 -0.30 -7.80
CA GLU A 109 1.46 -1.00 -7.21
C GLU A 109 1.02 -2.10 -6.23
N LEU A 110 -0.08 -1.88 -5.50
CA LEU A 110 -0.66 -2.92 -4.63
C LEU A 110 -1.06 -4.16 -5.45
N GLU A 111 -1.65 -3.98 -6.63
CA GLU A 111 -2.00 -5.09 -7.51
C GLU A 111 -0.76 -5.86 -8.00
N VAL A 112 0.36 -5.15 -8.24
CA VAL A 112 1.65 -5.78 -8.58
C VAL A 112 2.13 -6.64 -7.42
N VAL A 113 2.11 -6.12 -6.18
CA VAL A 113 2.53 -6.83 -4.97
C VAL A 113 1.67 -8.08 -4.74
N THR A 114 0.33 -7.96 -4.80
CA THR A 114 -0.56 -9.10 -4.53
C THR A 114 -0.35 -10.20 -5.57
N LYS A 115 -0.32 -9.85 -6.86
CA LYS A 115 -0.07 -10.82 -7.94
C LYS A 115 1.30 -11.49 -7.82
N ALA A 116 2.34 -10.72 -7.52
CA ALA A 116 3.68 -11.28 -7.38
C ALA A 116 3.79 -12.22 -6.18
N THR A 117 3.07 -11.94 -5.10
CA THR A 117 3.00 -12.83 -3.92
C THR A 117 2.25 -14.12 -4.24
N ASP A 118 1.12 -14.04 -4.94
CA ASP A 118 0.35 -15.22 -5.37
C ASP A 118 1.16 -16.10 -6.34
N LEU A 119 1.92 -15.50 -7.26
CA LEU A 119 2.82 -16.22 -8.16
C LEU A 119 3.93 -16.96 -7.41
N VAL A 120 4.51 -16.34 -6.37
CA VAL A 120 5.50 -17.01 -5.50
C VAL A 120 4.88 -18.24 -4.84
N TYR A 121 3.65 -18.12 -4.33
CA TYR A 121 2.92 -19.24 -3.74
C TYR A 121 2.68 -20.38 -4.74
N ASP A 122 2.16 -20.05 -5.92
CA ASP A 122 1.89 -21.03 -6.97
C ASP A 122 3.13 -21.79 -7.40
N HIS A 123 4.27 -21.10 -7.55
CA HIS A 123 5.55 -21.75 -7.88
C HIS A 123 6.02 -22.69 -6.77
N VAL A 124 5.90 -22.30 -5.50
CA VAL A 124 6.26 -23.20 -4.38
C VAL A 124 5.34 -24.41 -4.35
N LEU A 125 4.03 -24.23 -4.53
CA LEU A 125 3.06 -25.32 -4.56
C LEU A 125 3.35 -26.35 -5.67
N LYS A 126 3.84 -25.90 -6.82
CA LYS A 126 4.21 -26.75 -7.97
C LYS A 126 5.64 -27.30 -7.90
N GLY A 127 6.44 -26.89 -6.92
CA GLY A 127 7.87 -27.23 -6.84
C GLY A 127 8.77 -26.47 -7.82
N GLU A 128 8.25 -25.46 -8.51
CA GLU A 128 8.93 -24.63 -9.52
C GLU A 128 9.80 -23.53 -8.89
N THR A 129 10.77 -23.93 -8.07
CA THR A 129 11.46 -23.01 -7.13
C THR A 129 12.84 -22.53 -7.56
N SER A 130 13.23 -22.71 -8.83
CA SER A 130 14.57 -22.35 -9.33
C SER A 130 14.92 -20.87 -9.11
N ASP A 131 13.96 -19.98 -9.33
CA ASP A 131 14.14 -18.52 -9.26
C ASP A 131 13.39 -17.87 -8.09
N ILE A 132 12.95 -18.67 -7.11
CA ILE A 132 12.06 -18.20 -6.04
C ILE A 132 12.67 -17.05 -5.23
N ILE A 133 13.99 -17.09 -4.99
CA ILE A 133 14.73 -16.02 -4.30
C ILE A 133 14.69 -14.72 -5.09
N LEU A 134 14.88 -14.79 -6.42
CA LEU A 134 14.83 -13.61 -7.28
C LEU A 134 13.41 -13.01 -7.31
N GLN A 135 12.39 -13.87 -7.38
CA GLN A 135 11.00 -13.44 -7.32
C GLN A 135 10.68 -12.76 -5.99
N MET A 136 11.10 -13.33 -4.87
CA MET A 136 10.90 -12.72 -3.55
C MET A 136 11.61 -11.37 -3.38
N ARG A 137 12.84 -11.23 -3.91
CA ARG A 137 13.53 -9.93 -3.96
C ARG A 137 12.76 -8.92 -4.81
N LYS A 138 12.09 -9.36 -5.88
CA LYS A 138 11.21 -8.51 -6.66
C LYS A 138 9.99 -8.09 -5.83
N VAL A 139 9.31 -9.02 -5.16
CA VAL A 139 8.17 -8.68 -4.28
C VAL A 139 8.59 -7.66 -3.21
N LYS A 140 9.77 -7.85 -2.60
CA LYS A 140 10.30 -6.89 -1.62
C LYS A 140 10.45 -5.48 -2.21
N ARG A 141 11.02 -5.36 -3.40
CA ARG A 141 11.14 -4.06 -4.09
C ARG A 141 9.79 -3.44 -4.41
N ASP A 142 8.83 -4.25 -4.86
CA ASP A 142 7.48 -3.79 -5.17
C ASP A 142 6.76 -3.31 -3.87
N VAL A 143 6.97 -3.98 -2.74
CA VAL A 143 6.49 -3.52 -1.41
C VAL A 143 7.17 -2.22 -0.98
N ASP A 144 8.49 -2.10 -1.15
CA ASP A 144 9.25 -0.89 -0.84
C ASP A 144 8.77 0.30 -1.72
N ASN A 145 8.49 0.05 -3.00
CA ASN A 145 7.91 1.06 -3.91
C ASN A 145 6.51 1.50 -3.48
N LEU A 146 5.63 0.55 -3.16
CA LEU A 146 4.29 0.84 -2.67
C LEU A 146 4.33 1.68 -1.39
N ARG A 147 5.26 1.35 -0.48
CA ARG A 147 5.50 2.13 0.73
C ARG A 147 5.96 3.54 0.41
N ASN A 148 6.88 3.73 -0.54
CA ASN A 148 7.33 5.08 -0.94
C ASN A 148 6.19 5.92 -1.51
N ILE A 149 5.33 5.36 -2.37
CA ILE A 149 4.15 6.07 -2.89
C ILE A 149 3.22 6.48 -1.73
N PHE A 150 3.05 5.61 -0.73
CA PHE A 150 2.25 5.93 0.46
C PHE A 150 2.85 7.07 1.29
N LEU A 151 4.18 7.07 1.48
CA LEU A 151 4.88 8.13 2.21
C LEU A 151 4.84 9.45 1.43
N ASP A 152 5.00 9.44 0.11
CA ASP A 152 4.90 10.65 -0.72
C ASP A 152 3.49 11.26 -0.65
N ARG A 153 2.46 10.41 -0.66
CA ARG A 153 1.07 10.81 -0.43
C ARG A 153 0.87 11.42 0.96
N ALA A 154 1.47 10.81 1.98
CA ALA A 154 1.40 11.31 3.36
C ALA A 154 2.09 12.68 3.49
N ASP A 155 3.27 12.83 2.91
CA ASP A 155 4.01 14.08 2.81
C ASP A 155 3.18 15.17 2.12
N PHE A 156 2.51 14.83 1.02
CA PHE A 156 1.62 15.75 0.32
C PHE A 156 0.46 16.21 1.21
N LEU A 157 -0.16 15.29 1.96
CA LEU A 157 -1.22 15.62 2.91
C LEU A 157 -0.73 16.51 4.07
N MET A 158 0.53 16.38 4.48
CA MET A 158 1.10 17.12 5.61
C MET A 158 1.72 18.47 5.23
N LYS A 159 2.30 18.61 4.03
CA LYS A 159 3.01 19.82 3.58
C LYS A 159 2.11 21.05 3.43
N ASP A 160 0.80 20.88 3.24
CA ASP A 160 -0.16 22.00 3.18
C ASP A 160 -0.39 22.69 4.53
N MET A 161 0.16 22.17 5.64
CA MET A 161 0.14 22.86 6.94
C MET A 161 1.19 23.99 7.04
N ALA A 162 2.18 24.03 6.14
CA ALA A 162 3.34 24.92 6.28
C ALA A 162 3.18 26.28 5.57
N THR A 163 2.19 26.46 4.69
CA THR A 163 1.97 27.71 3.95
C THR A 163 0.93 28.63 4.58
N ALA A 164 0.21 28.19 5.61
CA ALA A 164 -0.83 28.98 6.28
C ALA A 164 -0.36 29.71 7.57
N GLY A 165 0.94 29.69 7.88
CA GLY A 165 1.51 30.23 9.13
C GLY A 165 2.44 31.44 8.98
N GLY A 166 2.51 32.08 7.80
CA GLY A 166 3.46 33.15 7.52
C GLY A 166 2.82 34.34 6.80
N GLY A 167 2.07 35.15 7.54
CA GLY A 167 1.55 36.43 7.06
C GLY A 167 1.13 37.29 8.25
N VAL A 168 2.09 38.06 8.76
CA VAL A 168 1.88 39.18 9.70
C VAL A 168 1.07 40.27 9.02
#